data_AF-A0A3B8Z0D3-F1
#
_entry.id   AF-A0A3B8Z0D3-F1
#
_cell.length_a   1.000
_cell.length_b   1.000
_cell.length_c   1.000
_cell.angle_alpha   90.00
_cell.angle_beta   90.00
_cell.angle_gamma   90.00
#
_symmetry.space_group_name_H-M   'P 1'
#
loop_
_entity.id
_entity.type
_entity.pdbx_description
1 polymer ?
#
loop_
_entity_poly.entity_id
_entity_poly.type
_entity_poly.pdbx_seq_one_letter_code
_entity_poly.pdbx_strand_id
1 'polypeptide(L)'
;MTPRWQSWLALGGVLSIAAFLRLLWLDAGWLGADQARDLSWAARIALEGDAPDFGPAMRNQLRLGVLYYWFWATAYFFSSALLAPYVFAALIGVVAVGVCWQVGRLLDGPRVGFLAALWLATAPVAVMNARVAWAPAAIPPLVAIFLWLAVRLEARPSARALAGLTFLVALGTQLHLSAVVLIPVLFLVFVRTPALQTFRTVGWALLAGLLPLLPMIPANLAPIPFASPTAVADASPYAGRWIDILLHSARAVEAFLPPIEGLPWTVRFWTGLEMGSMALVLLAAFIVLVRVVRRSSGGGERVVLETFFAGLLFVLLLPAEAWYYYLDTTLVPGALLVGVAASRARAFLFGAGPVVVWSLVRSAGLIWWVFLAHQTGNIFVQMDLLRLGGGAVGADAVVMQARVPTIAAKQQAFAVLGEEFQIPRERIFHDVHGWGFEDLIADNGFFAATGAEDLADAPSDARSAAVVIQQGDLPPLWFSGMRAATAGSLHLLSYQPTLHRQSASIADCPDGNQPPAPVRLDPLRYGSGARARGVWPCAEMTVVVPIAANTSGRRRRILARMEGAGRVTALASVPPGRSLGQGLPAGALGVLLPPNARELRFRIVANGPADLDLLELHGEALGEGPGPW
;
A
#
# COMPACT_ATOMS: atom_id res chain seq x y z
N MET A 1 32.07 -27.30 18.03
CA MET A 1 31.96 -25.92 17.52
C MET A 1 31.97 -26.00 16.00
N THR A 2 30.96 -25.50 15.30
CA THR A 2 31.05 -25.37 13.84
C THR A 2 32.16 -24.37 13.50
N PRO A 3 33.02 -24.66 12.52
CA PRO A 3 34.03 -23.72 12.04
C PRO A 3 33.39 -22.37 11.72
N ARG A 4 34.01 -21.27 12.18
CA ARG A 4 33.48 -19.91 12.00
C ARG A 4 33.15 -19.59 10.53
N TRP A 5 33.96 -20.09 9.59
CA TRP A 5 33.77 -19.86 8.15
C TRP A 5 32.47 -20.47 7.59
N GLN A 6 32.05 -21.65 8.07
CA GLN A 6 30.80 -22.28 7.61
C GLN A 6 29.58 -21.43 7.95
N SER A 7 29.59 -20.79 9.13
CA SER A 7 28.50 -19.90 9.55
C SER A 7 28.43 -18.64 8.67
N TRP A 8 29.58 -18.10 8.27
CA TRP A 8 29.65 -16.95 7.38
C TRP A 8 29.23 -17.30 5.95
N LEU A 9 29.62 -18.48 5.43
CA LEU A 9 29.12 -18.96 4.15
C LEU A 9 27.61 -19.19 4.16
N ALA A 10 27.07 -19.77 5.22
CA ALA A 10 25.63 -19.96 5.37
C ALA A 10 24.88 -18.61 5.38
N LEU A 11 25.40 -17.61 6.11
CA LEU A 11 24.86 -16.25 6.07
C LEU A 11 24.97 -15.66 4.67
N GLY A 12 26.14 -15.75 4.02
CA GLY A 12 26.35 -15.25 2.66
C GLY A 12 25.37 -15.85 1.66
N GLY A 13 25.11 -17.15 1.73
CA GLY A 13 24.10 -17.83 0.91
C GLY A 13 22.69 -17.31 1.16
N VAL A 14 22.28 -17.20 2.44
CA VAL A 14 20.94 -16.68 2.78
C VAL A 14 20.78 -15.21 2.37
N LEU A 15 21.80 -14.36 2.56
CA LEU A 15 21.76 -12.97 2.11
C LEU A 15 21.73 -12.86 0.58
N SER A 16 22.40 -13.77 -0.13
CA SER A 16 22.35 -13.84 -1.59
C SER A 16 20.95 -14.20 -2.08
N ILE A 17 20.28 -15.18 -1.44
CA ILE A 17 18.87 -15.51 -1.72
C ILE A 17 17.98 -14.30 -1.42
N ALA A 18 18.16 -13.66 -0.26
CA ALA A 18 17.37 -12.50 0.14
C ALA A 18 17.50 -11.32 -0.85
N ALA A 19 18.74 -11.04 -1.28
CA ALA A 19 19.04 -10.00 -2.25
C ALA A 19 18.49 -10.35 -3.63
N PHE A 20 18.68 -11.60 -4.07
CA PHE A 20 18.14 -12.07 -5.35
C PHE A 20 16.63 -11.90 -5.43
N LEU A 21 15.86 -12.39 -4.45
CA LEU A 21 14.40 -12.30 -4.46
C LEU A 21 13.87 -10.84 -4.41
N ARG A 22 14.63 -9.92 -3.82
CA ARG A 22 14.24 -8.50 -3.67
C ARG A 22 14.73 -7.61 -4.82
N LEU A 23 15.83 -7.95 -5.48
CA LEU A 23 16.45 -7.15 -6.54
C LEU A 23 16.23 -7.71 -7.96
N LEU A 24 15.89 -8.99 -8.11
CA LEU A 24 15.57 -9.59 -9.40
C LEU A 24 14.41 -8.81 -10.05
N TRP A 25 14.61 -8.28 -11.26
CA TRP A 25 13.64 -7.41 -11.96
C TRP A 25 13.02 -6.37 -11.02
N LEU A 26 13.84 -5.62 -10.31
CA LEU A 26 13.38 -4.65 -9.28
C LEU A 26 12.31 -3.69 -9.81
N ASP A 27 12.37 -3.40 -11.11
CA ASP A 27 11.40 -2.61 -11.86
C ASP A 27 10.00 -3.24 -11.93
N ALA A 28 9.84 -4.53 -11.60
CA ALA A 28 8.57 -5.22 -11.37
C ALA A 28 7.92 -4.89 -10.02
N GLY A 29 8.48 -3.98 -9.21
CA GLY A 29 7.76 -3.34 -8.10
C GLY A 29 6.63 -2.43 -8.61
N TRP A 30 5.66 -2.11 -7.76
CA TRP A 30 4.57 -1.21 -8.14
C TRP A 30 4.83 0.24 -7.74
N LEU A 31 4.26 1.18 -8.49
CA LEU A 31 4.35 2.62 -8.25
C LEU A 31 2.93 3.20 -8.24
N GLY A 32 2.28 3.19 -7.08
CA GLY A 32 0.95 3.77 -6.83
C GLY A 32 1.01 5.25 -6.47
N ALA A 33 -0.12 5.82 -6.04
CA ALA A 33 -0.22 7.24 -5.69
C ALA A 33 0.53 7.58 -4.39
N ASP A 34 0.49 6.70 -3.38
CA ASP A 34 1.33 6.85 -2.18
C ASP A 34 2.82 6.93 -2.53
N GLN A 35 3.32 6.01 -3.36
CA GLN A 35 4.73 6.02 -3.76
C GLN A 35 5.06 7.26 -4.59
N ALA A 36 4.17 7.68 -5.51
CA ALA A 36 4.37 8.90 -6.28
C ALA A 36 4.51 10.13 -5.37
N ARG A 37 3.59 10.32 -4.42
CA ARG A 37 3.66 11.41 -3.42
C ARG A 37 4.95 11.34 -2.61
N ASP A 38 5.22 10.18 -2.03
CA ASP A 38 6.30 10.00 -1.06
C ASP A 38 7.67 10.16 -1.70
N LEU A 39 7.85 9.60 -2.89
CA LEU A 39 9.10 9.69 -3.64
C LEU A 39 9.31 11.08 -4.25
N SER A 40 8.24 11.80 -4.59
CA SER A 40 8.36 13.18 -5.05
C SER A 40 8.87 14.10 -3.93
N TRP A 41 8.31 14.00 -2.72
CA TRP A 41 8.83 14.74 -1.56
C TRP A 41 10.26 14.33 -1.20
N ALA A 42 10.55 13.03 -1.22
CA ALA A 42 11.90 12.54 -0.99
C ALA A 42 12.92 13.09 -1.99
N ALA A 43 12.55 13.21 -3.27
CA ALA A 43 13.39 13.79 -4.31
C ALA A 43 13.60 15.29 -4.09
N ARG A 44 12.55 16.07 -3.78
CA ARG A 44 12.65 17.52 -3.47
C ARG A 44 13.58 17.79 -2.29
N ILE A 45 13.48 16.99 -1.23
CA ILE A 45 14.37 17.11 -0.07
C ILE A 45 15.83 16.93 -0.49
N ALA A 46 16.11 15.88 -1.27
CA ALA A 46 17.48 15.49 -1.60
C ALA A 46 18.12 16.33 -2.72
N LEU A 47 17.32 16.72 -3.71
CA LEU A 47 17.80 17.35 -4.95
C LEU A 47 17.58 18.87 -4.96
N GLU A 48 16.55 19.37 -4.28
CA GLU A 48 16.17 20.78 -4.29
C GLU A 48 16.38 21.46 -2.93
N GLY A 49 16.57 20.67 -1.86
CA GLY A 49 16.66 21.19 -0.50
C GLY A 49 15.30 21.64 0.07
N ASP A 50 14.20 21.20 -0.54
CA ASP A 50 12.85 21.58 -0.18
C ASP A 50 12.13 20.45 0.57
N ALA A 51 11.63 20.74 1.77
CA ALA A 51 11.00 19.79 2.66
C ALA A 51 9.59 20.25 3.04
N PRO A 52 8.60 19.35 3.10
CA PRO A 52 7.28 19.71 3.57
C PRO A 52 7.29 19.93 5.09
N ASP A 53 6.32 20.69 5.60
CA ASP A 53 6.19 20.92 7.04
C ASP A 53 5.86 19.64 7.82
N PHE A 54 5.16 18.69 7.18
CA PHE A 54 4.63 17.48 7.80
C PHE A 54 4.85 16.25 6.91
N GLY A 55 4.77 15.06 7.51
CA GLY A 55 4.75 13.79 6.78
C GLY A 55 3.38 13.52 6.13
N PRO A 56 3.20 12.36 5.49
CA PRO A 56 1.93 12.00 4.88
C PRO A 56 0.84 11.79 5.93
N ALA A 57 -0.41 12.03 5.56
CA ALA A 57 -1.52 11.63 6.41
C ALA A 57 -1.83 10.14 6.17
N MET A 58 -2.03 9.41 7.27
CA MET A 58 -2.52 8.05 7.26
C MET A 58 -4.04 8.09 7.42
N ARG A 59 -4.74 7.69 6.36
CA ARG A 59 -6.22 7.50 6.34
C ARG A 59 -7.02 8.68 6.88
N ASN A 60 -6.53 9.91 6.69
CA ASN A 60 -7.19 11.13 7.19
C ASN A 60 -7.45 11.12 8.72
N GLN A 61 -6.70 10.33 9.51
CA GLN A 61 -6.85 10.26 10.97
C GLN A 61 -5.61 10.73 11.73
N LEU A 62 -4.42 10.46 11.18
CA LEU A 62 -3.15 10.83 11.80
C LEU A 62 -2.21 11.35 10.74
N ARG A 63 -1.33 12.28 11.09
CA ARG A 63 -0.21 12.70 10.24
C ARG A 63 1.08 12.15 10.79
N LEU A 64 1.86 11.52 9.92
CA LEU A 64 3.25 11.21 10.22
C LEU A 64 4.06 12.52 10.26
N GLY A 65 5.19 12.51 10.94
CA GLY A 65 6.15 13.61 10.89
C GLY A 65 7.01 13.57 9.63
N VAL A 66 7.65 14.71 9.33
CA VAL A 66 8.47 14.88 8.11
C VAL A 66 9.61 13.87 7.98
N LEU A 67 10.05 13.25 9.08
CA LEU A 67 11.11 12.22 9.07
C LEU A 67 10.79 11.04 8.16
N TYR A 68 9.50 10.78 7.90
CA TYR A 68 9.07 9.80 6.92
C TYR A 68 9.67 10.09 5.52
N TYR A 69 9.57 11.33 5.04
CA TYR A 69 10.10 11.70 3.73
C TYR A 69 11.64 11.76 3.73
N TRP A 70 12.26 12.19 4.84
CA TRP A 70 13.72 12.14 4.99
C TRP A 70 14.28 10.71 4.93
N PHE A 71 13.55 9.74 5.48
CA PHE A 71 13.92 8.34 5.38
C PHE A 71 14.01 7.89 3.91
N TRP A 72 13.01 8.23 3.09
CA TRP A 72 13.04 7.93 1.65
C TRP A 72 14.03 8.80 0.87
N ALA A 73 14.23 10.05 1.26
CA ALA A 73 15.22 10.96 0.67
C ALA A 73 16.65 10.42 0.78
N THR A 74 16.91 9.55 1.77
CA THR A 74 18.20 8.86 1.93
C THR A 74 18.65 8.19 0.63
N ALA A 75 17.73 7.59 -0.13
CA ALA A 75 18.08 6.96 -1.40
C ALA A 75 18.50 7.98 -2.48
N TYR A 76 17.84 9.13 -2.52
CA TYR A 76 18.10 10.17 -3.50
C TYR A 76 19.40 10.94 -3.25
N PHE A 77 19.93 10.95 -2.02
CA PHE A 77 21.29 11.46 -1.76
C PHE A 77 22.40 10.66 -2.46
N PHE A 78 22.13 9.40 -2.85
CA PHE A 78 23.11 8.56 -3.55
C PHE A 78 22.84 8.46 -5.05
N SER A 79 21.60 8.69 -5.50
CA SER A 79 21.23 8.60 -6.91
C SER A 79 19.92 9.31 -7.19
N SER A 80 19.86 10.13 -8.24
CA SER A 80 18.62 10.79 -8.71
C SER A 80 17.68 9.88 -9.49
N ALA A 81 18.04 8.60 -9.69
CA ALA A 81 17.22 7.66 -10.44
C ALA A 81 15.93 7.30 -9.67
N LEU A 82 14.80 7.22 -10.37
CA LEU A 82 13.51 6.78 -9.79
C LEU A 82 13.61 5.43 -9.06
N LEU A 83 14.46 4.52 -9.53
CA LEU A 83 14.64 3.21 -8.92
C LEU A 83 15.43 3.25 -7.60
N ALA A 84 16.08 4.36 -7.25
CA ALA A 84 16.95 4.43 -6.07
C ALA A 84 16.20 4.11 -4.76
N PRO A 85 14.99 4.66 -4.49
CA PRO A 85 14.21 4.29 -3.30
C PRO A 85 13.79 2.82 -3.24
N TYR A 86 13.57 2.18 -4.39
CA TYR A 86 13.24 0.76 -4.48
C TYR A 86 14.46 -0.12 -4.21
N VAL A 87 15.64 0.27 -4.72
CA VAL A 87 16.90 -0.39 -4.36
C VAL A 87 17.12 -0.26 -2.86
N PHE A 88 16.90 0.94 -2.30
CA PHE A 88 17.01 1.19 -0.88
C PHE A 88 16.07 0.30 -0.05
N ALA A 89 14.79 0.21 -0.42
CA ALA A 89 13.80 -0.69 0.21
C ALA A 89 14.25 -2.17 0.17
N ALA A 90 14.75 -2.63 -0.97
CA ALA A 90 15.27 -3.98 -1.11
C ALA A 90 16.49 -4.24 -0.21
N LEU A 91 17.43 -3.30 -0.16
CA LEU A 91 18.65 -3.40 0.65
C LEU A 91 18.35 -3.39 2.15
N ILE A 92 17.46 -2.53 2.65
CA ILE A 92 17.07 -2.56 4.07
C ILE A 92 16.33 -3.87 4.41
N GLY A 93 15.58 -4.44 3.46
CA GLY A 93 15.01 -5.78 3.60
C GLY A 93 16.07 -6.88 3.74
N VAL A 94 17.18 -6.80 2.99
CA VAL A 94 18.34 -7.71 3.15
C VAL A 94 19.03 -7.51 4.50
N VAL A 95 19.15 -6.25 4.96
CA VAL A 95 19.67 -5.94 6.31
C VAL A 95 18.80 -6.58 7.38
N ALA A 96 17.46 -6.55 7.25
CA ALA A 96 16.55 -7.21 8.18
C ALA A 96 16.85 -8.71 8.33
N VAL A 97 17.12 -9.40 7.21
CA VAL A 97 17.53 -10.82 7.20
C VAL A 97 18.87 -11.03 7.91
N GLY A 98 19.86 -10.18 7.65
CA GLY A 98 21.16 -10.24 8.31
C GLY A 98 21.06 -10.03 9.82
N VAL A 99 20.27 -9.05 10.27
CA VAL A 99 20.05 -8.79 11.69
C VAL A 99 19.23 -9.91 12.34
N CYS A 100 18.24 -10.47 11.64
CA CYS A 100 17.49 -11.66 12.08
C CYS A 100 18.44 -12.85 12.36
N TRP A 101 19.41 -13.10 11.46
CA TRP A 101 20.44 -14.12 11.69
C TRP A 101 21.24 -13.85 12.97
N GLN A 102 21.65 -12.59 13.20
CA GLN A 102 22.40 -12.22 14.41
C GLN A 102 21.57 -12.44 15.67
N VAL A 103 20.29 -12.08 15.66
CA VAL A 103 19.39 -12.31 16.81
C VAL A 103 19.27 -13.82 17.06
N GLY A 104 19.00 -14.62 16.04
CA GLY A 104 18.90 -16.07 16.17
C GLY A 104 20.19 -16.70 16.72
N ARG A 105 21.36 -16.17 16.35
CA ARG A 105 22.65 -16.56 16.93
C ARG A 105 22.79 -16.24 18.40
N LEU A 106 22.29 -15.09 18.84
CA LEU A 106 22.29 -14.69 20.25
C LEU A 106 21.34 -15.55 21.09
N LEU A 107 20.25 -16.03 20.51
CA LEU A 107 19.28 -16.88 21.21
C LEU A 107 19.83 -18.28 21.47
N ASP A 108 20.26 -18.98 20.41
CA ASP A 108 20.63 -20.40 20.52
C ASP A 108 21.62 -20.86 19.44
N GLY A 109 22.44 -19.93 18.94
CA GLY A 109 23.57 -20.22 18.07
C GLY A 109 23.29 -20.24 16.55
N PRO A 110 24.30 -20.62 15.74
CA PRO A 110 24.29 -20.45 14.28
C PRO A 110 23.15 -21.15 13.56
N ARG A 111 22.68 -22.29 14.06
CA ARG A 111 21.59 -23.06 13.43
C ARG A 111 20.26 -22.31 13.50
N VAL A 112 19.93 -21.72 14.66
CA VAL A 112 18.73 -20.88 14.81
C VAL A 112 18.84 -19.64 13.93
N GLY A 113 20.00 -18.98 13.93
CA GLY A 113 20.26 -17.84 13.04
C GLY A 113 20.02 -18.18 11.58
N PHE A 114 20.56 -19.31 11.10
CA PHE A 114 20.38 -19.75 9.71
C PHE A 114 18.90 -20.02 9.37
N LEU A 115 18.20 -20.81 10.19
CA LEU A 115 16.79 -21.17 9.91
C LEU A 115 15.86 -19.96 9.97
N ALA A 116 16.06 -19.07 10.94
CA ALA A 116 15.27 -17.84 11.06
C ALA A 116 15.51 -16.89 9.88
N ALA A 117 16.78 -16.67 9.52
CA ALA A 117 17.12 -15.81 8.40
C ALA A 117 16.63 -16.38 7.06
N LEU A 118 16.73 -17.70 6.85
CA LEU A 118 16.20 -18.36 5.66
C LEU A 118 14.68 -18.20 5.57
N TRP A 119 13.96 -18.43 6.67
CA TRP A 119 12.51 -18.27 6.71
C TRP A 119 12.07 -16.84 6.37
N LEU A 120 12.75 -15.83 6.92
CA LEU A 120 12.48 -14.41 6.62
C LEU A 120 12.90 -14.02 5.20
N ALA A 121 14.02 -14.55 4.70
CA ALA A 121 14.52 -14.27 3.35
C ALA A 121 13.51 -14.64 2.27
N THR A 122 12.76 -15.72 2.48
CA THR A 122 11.81 -16.31 1.54
C THR A 122 10.35 -16.07 1.92
N ALA A 123 10.05 -15.19 2.88
CA ALA A 123 8.66 -14.88 3.26
C ALA A 123 8.02 -13.96 2.22
N PRO A 124 6.90 -14.34 1.55
CA PRO A 124 6.34 -13.55 0.46
C PRO A 124 5.99 -12.12 0.87
N VAL A 125 5.32 -11.95 2.01
CA VAL A 125 4.98 -10.61 2.55
C VAL A 125 6.24 -9.75 2.71
N ALA A 126 7.31 -10.31 3.30
CA ALA A 126 8.57 -9.60 3.52
C ALA A 126 9.34 -9.31 2.21
N VAL A 127 9.13 -10.10 1.17
CA VAL A 127 9.74 -9.89 -0.15
C VAL A 127 8.94 -8.87 -0.94
N MET A 128 7.62 -9.01 -1.03
CA MET A 128 6.72 -8.08 -1.71
C MET A 128 6.84 -6.66 -1.13
N ASN A 129 6.79 -6.52 0.21
CA ASN A 129 6.90 -5.20 0.84
C ASN A 129 8.28 -4.57 0.63
N ALA A 130 9.35 -5.37 0.53
CA ALA A 130 10.70 -4.86 0.26
C ALA A 130 10.96 -4.50 -1.22
N ARG A 131 10.01 -4.77 -2.11
CA ARG A 131 10.05 -4.39 -3.53
C ARG A 131 9.24 -3.12 -3.84
N VAL A 132 8.79 -2.44 -2.79
CA VAL A 132 8.01 -1.21 -2.88
C VAL A 132 8.64 -0.18 -1.95
N ALA A 133 8.80 1.05 -2.45
CA ALA A 133 9.33 2.15 -1.67
C ALA A 133 8.21 2.84 -0.87
N TRP A 134 7.83 2.23 0.25
CA TRP A 134 6.71 2.66 1.10
C TRP A 134 6.88 2.22 2.57
N ALA A 135 6.11 2.84 3.47
CA ALA A 135 6.24 2.68 4.91
C ALA A 135 6.41 1.22 5.43
N PRO A 136 5.61 0.22 5.00
CA PRO A 136 5.77 -1.17 5.43
C PRO A 136 7.17 -1.77 5.20
N ALA A 137 7.89 -1.36 4.15
CA ALA A 137 9.24 -1.86 3.86
C ALA A 137 10.24 -1.60 5.01
N ALA A 138 10.01 -0.55 5.80
CA ALA A 138 10.87 -0.18 6.92
C ALA A 138 10.59 -0.98 8.20
N ILE A 139 9.44 -1.67 8.31
CA ILE A 139 9.03 -2.34 9.54
C ILE A 139 9.89 -3.56 9.87
N PRO A 140 10.12 -4.53 8.96
CA PRO A 140 10.99 -5.66 9.27
C PRO A 140 12.41 -5.29 9.73
N PRO A 141 13.17 -4.39 9.06
CA PRO A 141 14.51 -4.01 9.55
C PRO A 141 14.44 -3.34 10.92
N LEU A 142 13.43 -2.50 11.16
CA LEU A 142 13.24 -1.84 12.46
C LEU A 142 12.99 -2.85 13.58
N VAL A 143 12.11 -3.82 13.37
CA VAL A 143 11.82 -4.87 14.35
C VAL A 143 13.03 -5.77 14.58
N ALA A 144 13.80 -6.09 13.52
CA ALA A 144 15.02 -6.88 13.66
C ALA A 144 16.07 -6.17 14.53
N ILE A 145 16.31 -4.87 14.29
CA ILE A 145 17.25 -4.06 15.08
C ILE A 145 16.73 -3.90 16.52
N PHE A 146 15.42 -3.70 16.71
CA PHE A 146 14.78 -3.64 18.02
C PHE A 146 15.04 -4.92 18.81
N LEU A 147 14.75 -6.09 18.23
CA LEU A 147 14.98 -7.38 18.88
C LEU A 147 16.46 -7.61 19.18
N TRP A 148 17.36 -7.22 18.26
CA TRP A 148 18.80 -7.33 18.48
C TRP A 148 19.27 -6.50 19.68
N LEU A 149 18.84 -5.25 19.79
CA LEU A 149 19.15 -4.38 20.91
C LEU A 149 18.51 -4.87 22.21
N ALA A 150 17.24 -5.28 22.18
CA ALA A 150 16.50 -5.74 23.35
C ALA A 150 17.10 -7.03 23.94
N VAL A 151 17.41 -8.02 23.10
CA VAL A 151 18.07 -9.27 23.53
C VAL A 151 19.45 -8.97 24.13
N ARG A 152 20.21 -8.03 23.55
CA ARG A 152 21.52 -7.63 24.10
C ARG A 152 21.38 -6.84 25.40
N LEU A 153 20.36 -6.01 25.53
CA LEU A 153 20.11 -5.19 26.71
C LEU A 153 19.81 -6.08 27.93
N GLU A 154 19.00 -7.11 27.75
CA GLU A 154 18.71 -8.06 28.83
C GLU A 154 19.94 -8.87 29.24
N ALA A 155 20.79 -9.22 28.28
CA ALA A 155 22.05 -9.91 28.58
C ALA A 155 23.07 -8.99 29.26
N ARG A 156 23.11 -7.71 28.88
CA ARG A 156 24.05 -6.70 29.35
C ARG A 156 23.37 -5.32 29.41
N PRO A 157 22.80 -4.94 30.56
CA PRO A 157 22.12 -3.66 30.71
C PRO A 157 23.02 -2.49 30.33
N SER A 158 22.52 -1.61 29.46
CA SER A 158 23.25 -0.43 28.99
C SER A 158 22.29 0.71 28.72
N ALA A 159 22.56 1.88 29.34
CA ALA A 159 21.78 3.09 29.10
C ALA A 159 21.78 3.49 27.61
N ARG A 160 22.88 3.25 26.90
CA ARG A 160 22.98 3.54 25.45
C ARG A 160 22.07 2.62 24.63
N ALA A 161 21.98 1.34 24.98
CA ALA A 161 21.11 0.42 24.28
C ALA A 161 19.63 0.69 24.58
N LEU A 162 19.29 1.09 25.81
CA LEU A 162 17.93 1.56 26.13
C LEU A 162 17.57 2.84 25.35
N ALA A 163 18.47 3.84 25.33
CA ALA A 163 18.26 5.04 24.53
C ALA A 163 18.11 4.73 23.03
N GLY A 164 18.91 3.80 22.51
CA GLY A 164 18.78 3.31 21.13
C GLY A 164 17.45 2.62 20.87
N LEU A 165 16.93 1.81 21.80
CA LEU A 165 15.60 1.21 21.68
C LEU A 165 14.50 2.27 21.68
N THR A 166 14.55 3.24 22.60
CA THR A 166 13.54 4.30 22.67
C THR A 166 13.56 5.18 21.41
N PHE A 167 14.73 5.54 20.92
CA PHE A 167 14.89 6.23 19.62
C PHE A 167 14.29 5.41 18.48
N LEU A 168 14.57 4.10 18.42
CA LEU A 168 14.11 3.24 17.35
C LEU A 168 12.59 3.05 17.36
N VAL A 169 11.97 2.91 18.54
CA VAL A 169 10.51 2.83 18.66
C VAL A 169 9.88 4.16 18.21
N ALA A 170 10.42 5.29 18.67
CA ALA A 170 9.95 6.62 18.27
C ALA A 170 10.10 6.87 16.76
N LEU A 171 11.24 6.51 16.18
CA LEU A 171 11.46 6.57 14.74
C LEU A 171 10.50 5.62 14.01
N GLY A 172 10.28 4.41 14.51
CA GLY A 172 9.33 3.48 13.91
C GLY A 172 7.92 4.03 13.86
N THR A 173 7.46 4.65 14.95
CA THR A 173 6.14 5.29 14.99
C THR A 173 6.01 6.45 14.01
N GLN A 174 7.13 7.13 13.71
CA GLN A 174 7.19 8.17 12.67
C GLN A 174 7.15 7.59 11.25
N LEU A 175 7.73 6.41 11.04
CA LEU A 175 7.72 5.78 9.73
C LEU A 175 6.39 5.10 9.45
N HIS A 176 5.78 4.47 10.46
CA HIS A 176 4.50 3.78 10.30
C HIS A 176 3.83 3.49 11.67
N LEU A 177 2.50 3.59 11.72
CA LEU A 177 1.73 3.40 12.97
C LEU A 177 1.89 1.99 13.57
N SER A 178 2.12 0.97 12.73
CA SER A 178 2.28 -0.41 13.22
C SER A 178 3.41 -0.57 14.24
N ALA A 179 4.43 0.29 14.19
CA ALA A 179 5.55 0.24 15.13
C ALA A 179 5.18 0.63 16.58
N VAL A 180 4.00 1.22 16.82
CA VAL A 180 3.48 1.51 18.17
C VAL A 180 3.43 0.24 19.03
N VAL A 181 3.28 -0.93 18.40
CA VAL A 181 3.28 -2.22 19.08
C VAL A 181 4.56 -2.53 19.86
N LEU A 182 5.67 -1.86 19.53
CA LEU A 182 6.94 -2.04 20.21
C LEU A 182 7.01 -1.29 21.54
N ILE A 183 6.13 -0.32 21.80
CA ILE A 183 6.06 0.43 23.06
C ILE A 183 5.80 -0.49 24.27
N PRO A 184 4.75 -1.34 24.30
CA PRO A 184 4.54 -2.24 25.44
C PRO A 184 5.72 -3.21 25.64
N VAL A 185 6.35 -3.69 24.57
CA VAL A 185 7.53 -4.57 24.69
C VAL A 185 8.72 -3.82 25.27
N LEU A 186 8.99 -2.59 24.80
CA LEU A 186 10.02 -1.72 25.37
C LEU A 186 9.81 -1.48 26.86
N PHE A 187 8.55 -1.22 27.25
CA PHE A 187 8.18 -1.05 28.66
C PHE A 187 8.46 -2.32 29.47
N LEU A 188 8.08 -3.50 28.98
CA LEU A 188 8.36 -4.77 29.66
C LEU A 188 9.87 -5.02 29.80
N VAL A 189 10.67 -4.76 28.76
CA VAL A 189 12.13 -4.87 28.82
C VAL A 189 12.71 -3.90 29.86
N PHE A 190 12.22 -2.66 29.93
CA PHE A 190 12.64 -1.66 30.90
C PHE A 190 12.31 -2.06 32.34
N VAL A 191 11.07 -2.50 32.60
CA VAL A 191 10.63 -2.94 33.93
C VAL A 191 11.45 -4.14 34.41
N ARG A 192 11.80 -5.07 33.51
CA ARG A 192 12.60 -6.25 33.81
C ARG A 192 14.10 -5.96 33.95
N THR A 193 14.54 -4.72 33.70
CA THR A 193 15.96 -4.33 33.77
C THR A 193 16.19 -3.22 34.81
N PRO A 194 16.07 -3.52 36.12
CA PRO A 194 16.07 -2.52 37.19
C PRO A 194 17.35 -1.67 37.25
N ALA A 195 18.49 -2.20 36.81
CA ALA A 195 19.75 -1.48 36.71
C ALA A 195 19.68 -0.21 35.81
N LEU A 196 18.65 -0.11 34.96
CA LEU A 196 18.44 1.01 34.04
C LEU A 196 17.41 2.01 34.54
N GLN A 197 16.77 1.77 35.70
CA GLN A 197 15.70 2.62 36.24
C GLN A 197 16.25 3.82 37.03
N THR A 198 17.49 4.24 36.73
CA THR A 198 18.05 5.46 37.32
C THR A 198 17.51 6.69 36.59
N PHE A 199 17.32 7.80 37.32
CA PHE A 199 16.84 9.05 36.75
C PHE A 199 17.66 9.50 35.53
N ARG A 200 19.00 9.37 35.59
CA ARG A 200 19.90 9.70 34.49
C ARG A 200 19.62 8.83 33.25
N THR A 201 19.51 7.52 33.41
CA THR A 201 19.25 6.60 32.29
C THR A 201 17.89 6.85 31.65
N VAL A 202 16.85 7.06 32.48
CA VAL A 202 15.51 7.41 32.01
C VAL A 202 15.53 8.73 31.24
N GLY A 203 16.22 9.76 31.77
CA GLY A 203 16.38 11.05 31.10
C GLY A 203 17.03 10.93 29.71
N TRP A 204 18.09 10.13 29.58
CA TRP A 204 18.72 9.87 28.27
C TRP A 204 17.81 9.10 27.31
N ALA A 205 17.04 8.12 27.81
CA ALA A 205 16.11 7.37 26.98
C ALA A 205 14.96 8.27 26.48
N LEU A 206 14.41 9.11 27.35
CA LEU A 206 13.36 10.08 26.98
C LEU A 206 13.87 11.09 25.96
N LEU A 207 15.07 11.65 26.16
CA LEU A 207 15.67 12.58 25.20
C LEU A 207 15.89 11.93 23.83
N ALA A 208 16.38 10.69 23.82
CA ALA A 208 16.58 9.94 22.59
C ALA A 208 15.27 9.61 21.88
N GLY A 209 14.20 9.29 22.61
CA GLY A 209 12.86 9.08 22.05
C GLY A 209 12.18 10.37 21.56
N LEU A 210 12.41 11.49 22.25
CA LEU A 210 11.83 12.78 21.88
C LEU A 210 12.34 13.24 20.52
N LEU A 211 13.63 13.02 20.23
CA LEU A 211 14.26 13.51 19.00
C LEU A 211 13.52 13.09 17.72
N PRO A 212 13.23 11.79 17.48
CA PRO A 212 12.37 11.41 16.36
C PRO A 212 10.95 11.93 16.45
N LEU A 213 10.37 12.10 17.64
CA LEU A 213 8.97 12.54 17.79
C LEU A 213 8.78 14.05 17.56
N LEU A 214 9.82 14.87 17.65
CA LEU A 214 9.72 16.33 17.50
C LEU A 214 8.95 16.74 16.23
N PRO A 215 9.19 16.16 15.04
CA PRO A 215 8.44 16.54 13.84
C PRO A 215 7.01 16.00 13.78
N MET A 216 6.64 15.04 14.64
CA MET A 216 5.26 14.55 14.76
C MET A 216 4.37 15.53 15.52
N ILE A 217 4.93 16.28 16.47
CA ILE A 217 4.19 17.23 17.31
C ILE A 217 3.45 18.26 16.45
N PRO A 218 4.13 19.04 15.57
CA PRO A 218 3.42 20.04 14.77
C PRO A 218 2.51 19.36 13.72
N ALA A 219 2.87 18.16 13.22
CA ALA A 219 2.03 17.39 12.30
C ALA A 219 0.68 16.99 12.91
N ASN A 220 0.64 16.61 14.18
CA ASN A 220 -0.59 16.25 14.88
C ASN A 220 -1.36 17.44 15.45
N LEU A 221 -0.71 18.60 15.61
CA LEU A 221 -1.39 19.87 15.94
C LEU A 221 -2.04 20.51 14.70
N ALA A 222 -1.55 20.19 13.51
CA ALA A 222 -2.13 20.67 12.27
C ALA A 222 -3.51 20.03 12.05
N PRO A 223 -4.55 20.82 11.72
CA PRO A 223 -5.89 20.29 11.51
C PRO A 223 -5.87 19.27 10.38
N ILE A 224 -6.42 18.10 10.65
CA ILE A 224 -6.65 17.07 9.64
C ILE A 224 -7.95 17.45 8.93
N PRO A 225 -7.90 17.81 7.63
CA PRO A 225 -9.10 18.21 6.88
C PRO A 225 -10.08 17.03 6.87
N PHE A 226 -11.13 17.18 7.67
CA PHE A 226 -12.30 16.30 7.79
C PHE A 226 -11.98 14.79 7.70
N ALA A 227 -11.80 14.14 8.86
CA ALA A 227 -12.06 12.71 8.93
C ALA A 227 -13.53 12.49 8.53
N SER A 228 -13.78 11.94 7.34
CA SER A 228 -15.15 11.63 6.94
C SER A 228 -15.71 10.64 7.97
N PRO A 229 -16.83 10.95 8.66
CA PRO A 229 -17.46 10.01 9.59
C PRO A 229 -18.02 8.75 8.91
N THR A 230 -17.91 8.68 7.58
CA THR A 230 -18.55 7.68 6.74
C THR A 230 -17.61 6.50 6.48
N ALA A 231 -18.12 5.29 6.76
CA ALA A 231 -17.49 3.97 6.67
C ALA A 231 -16.65 3.62 7.91
N VAL A 232 -17.10 2.80 8.84
CA VAL A 232 -17.70 1.46 8.67
C VAL A 232 -18.74 1.25 9.77
N ALA A 233 -20.04 1.39 9.45
CA ALA A 233 -21.11 1.22 10.44
C ALA A 233 -21.70 -0.20 10.47
N ASP A 234 -21.51 -1.03 9.44
CA ASP A 234 -22.38 -2.20 9.25
C ASP A 234 -21.72 -3.57 9.47
N ALA A 235 -20.40 -3.65 9.64
CA ALA A 235 -19.72 -4.91 10.00
C ALA A 235 -18.80 -4.69 11.20
N SER A 236 -18.87 -5.59 12.19
CA SER A 236 -17.93 -5.59 13.32
C SER A 236 -16.52 -5.69 12.74
N PRO A 237 -15.65 -4.68 12.91
CA PRO A 237 -14.32 -4.67 12.30
C PRO A 237 -13.43 -5.80 12.84
N TYR A 238 -13.87 -6.47 13.90
CA TYR A 238 -13.21 -7.58 14.56
C TYR A 238 -13.63 -8.96 14.00
N ALA A 239 -14.79 -9.06 13.35
CA ALA A 239 -15.28 -10.32 12.81
C ALA A 239 -14.32 -10.84 11.74
N GLY A 240 -13.89 -12.10 11.85
CA GLY A 240 -13.00 -12.73 10.88
C GLY A 240 -11.50 -12.43 11.02
N ARG A 241 -11.07 -11.46 11.85
CA ARG A 241 -9.63 -11.11 11.97
C ARG A 241 -8.71 -12.28 12.34
N TRP A 242 -9.18 -13.19 13.19
CA TRP A 242 -8.40 -14.38 13.54
C TRP A 242 -8.16 -15.30 12.34
N ILE A 243 -9.15 -15.43 11.46
CA ILE A 243 -9.03 -16.17 10.21
C ILE A 243 -8.04 -15.44 9.30
N ASP A 244 -8.14 -14.12 9.20
CA ASP A 244 -7.22 -13.34 8.35
C ASP A 244 -5.76 -13.40 8.84
N ILE A 245 -5.54 -13.42 10.16
CA ILE A 245 -4.23 -13.66 10.74
C ILE A 245 -3.72 -15.04 10.34
N LEU A 246 -4.53 -16.09 10.49
CA LEU A 246 -4.16 -17.46 10.11
C LEU A 246 -3.86 -17.59 8.62
N LEU A 247 -4.58 -16.84 7.78
CA LEU A 247 -4.44 -16.85 6.33
C LEU A 247 -3.50 -15.75 5.81
N HIS A 248 -2.81 -15.01 6.68
CA HIS A 248 -2.12 -13.77 6.33
C HIS A 248 -1.18 -13.88 5.12
N SER A 249 -0.32 -14.90 5.09
CA SER A 249 0.63 -15.08 3.98
C SER A 249 -0.08 -15.51 2.69
N ALA A 250 -1.11 -16.35 2.81
CA ALA A 250 -1.90 -16.82 1.66
C ALA A 250 -2.71 -15.68 1.05
N ARG A 251 -3.41 -14.90 1.89
CA ARG A 251 -4.17 -13.72 1.46
C ARG A 251 -3.28 -12.70 0.78
N ALA A 252 -2.08 -12.44 1.30
CA ALA A 252 -1.14 -11.54 0.65
C ALA A 252 -0.74 -12.09 -0.74
N VAL A 253 -0.41 -13.38 -0.86
CA VAL A 253 -0.09 -13.99 -2.15
C VAL A 253 -1.27 -13.93 -3.12
N GLU A 254 -2.46 -14.37 -2.72
CA GLU A 254 -3.68 -14.29 -3.53
C GLU A 254 -4.00 -12.86 -3.95
N ALA A 255 -3.84 -11.90 -3.02
CA ALA A 255 -4.07 -10.50 -3.32
C ALA A 255 -3.17 -9.97 -4.42
N PHE A 256 -1.94 -10.47 -4.54
CA PHE A 256 -0.98 -10.03 -5.56
C PHE A 256 -0.99 -10.88 -6.83
N LEU A 257 -2.01 -11.71 -7.01
CA LEU A 257 -2.19 -12.60 -8.16
C LEU A 257 -3.46 -12.25 -8.94
N PRO A 258 -3.49 -12.57 -10.25
CA PRO A 258 -4.73 -12.48 -11.01
C PRO A 258 -5.80 -13.42 -10.40
N PRO A 259 -7.10 -13.13 -10.62
CA PRO A 259 -8.20 -13.89 -10.03
C PRO A 259 -8.13 -15.40 -10.28
N ILE A 260 -8.71 -16.16 -9.36
CA ILE A 260 -8.44 -17.60 -9.13
C ILE A 260 -9.00 -18.52 -10.25
N GLU A 261 -9.96 -18.03 -11.03
CA GLU A 261 -10.57 -18.80 -12.12
C GLU A 261 -9.52 -19.11 -13.20
N GLY A 262 -9.16 -20.39 -13.32
CA GLY A 262 -8.16 -20.85 -14.27
C GLY A 262 -6.68 -20.74 -13.83
N LEU A 263 -6.38 -20.36 -12.58
CA LEU A 263 -4.99 -20.35 -12.10
C LEU A 263 -4.34 -21.74 -12.22
N PRO A 264 -3.10 -21.84 -12.71
CA PRO A 264 -2.36 -23.11 -12.74
C PRO A 264 -2.31 -23.75 -11.36
N TRP A 265 -2.33 -25.09 -11.33
CA TRP A 265 -2.27 -25.87 -10.09
C TRP A 265 -1.05 -25.50 -9.22
N THR A 266 0.05 -25.04 -9.82
CA THR A 266 1.27 -24.59 -9.13
C THR A 266 1.02 -23.40 -8.22
N VAL A 267 0.14 -22.48 -8.63
CA VAL A 267 -0.21 -21.28 -7.87
C VAL A 267 -1.09 -21.66 -6.68
N ARG A 268 -2.10 -22.50 -6.90
CA ARG A 268 -2.95 -23.04 -5.83
C ARG A 268 -2.12 -23.82 -4.80
N PHE A 269 -1.14 -24.59 -5.26
CA PHE A 269 -0.20 -25.29 -4.39
C PHE A 269 0.63 -24.31 -3.55
N TRP A 270 1.17 -23.25 -4.17
CA TRP A 270 1.93 -22.22 -3.44
C TRP A 270 1.07 -21.50 -2.40
N THR A 271 -0.13 -21.07 -2.76
CA THR A 271 -1.08 -20.44 -1.83
C THR A 271 -1.43 -21.37 -0.66
N GLY A 272 -1.72 -22.65 -0.93
CA GLY A 272 -1.98 -23.65 0.12
C GLY A 272 -0.79 -23.84 1.07
N LEU A 273 0.44 -23.76 0.53
CA LEU A 273 1.65 -23.76 1.34
C LEU A 273 1.78 -22.48 2.20
N GLU A 274 1.39 -21.32 1.69
CA GLU A 274 1.38 -20.09 2.51
C GLU A 274 0.30 -20.10 3.60
N MET A 275 -0.83 -20.78 3.39
CA MET A 275 -1.83 -20.99 4.46
C MET A 275 -1.21 -21.76 5.63
N GLY A 276 -0.38 -22.77 5.34
CA GLY A 276 0.34 -23.53 6.36
C GLY A 276 1.43 -22.73 7.07
N SER A 277 1.95 -21.67 6.45
CA SER A 277 3.13 -20.94 6.97
C SER A 277 2.84 -20.24 8.29
N MET A 278 1.70 -19.54 8.43
CA MET A 278 1.35 -18.91 9.71
C MET A 278 1.02 -19.95 10.78
N ALA A 279 0.35 -21.04 10.44
CA ALA A 279 0.10 -22.13 11.37
C ALA A 279 1.42 -22.73 11.93
N LEU A 280 2.45 -22.88 11.08
CA LEU A 280 3.79 -23.28 11.52
C LEU A 280 4.43 -22.24 12.45
N VAL A 281 4.27 -20.93 12.18
CA VAL A 281 4.77 -19.87 13.08
C VAL A 281 4.06 -19.92 14.44
N LEU A 282 2.73 -20.09 14.47
CA LEU A 282 1.97 -20.20 15.72
C LEU A 282 2.34 -21.46 16.51
N LEU A 283 2.54 -22.59 15.82
CA LEU A 283 3.03 -23.82 16.44
C LEU A 283 4.43 -23.62 17.03
N ALA A 284 5.34 -22.97 16.31
CA ALA A 284 6.66 -22.60 16.83
C ALA A 284 6.54 -21.69 18.06
N ALA A 285 5.69 -20.66 18.01
CA ALA A 285 5.44 -19.75 19.12
C ALA A 285 4.97 -20.52 20.36
N PHE A 286 4.05 -21.46 20.19
CA PHE A 286 3.56 -22.33 21.27
C PHE A 286 4.67 -23.22 21.85
N ILE A 287 5.48 -23.88 21.01
CA ILE A 287 6.61 -24.71 21.46
C ILE A 287 7.62 -23.88 22.28
N VAL A 288 7.96 -22.69 21.79
CA VAL A 288 8.88 -21.78 22.50
C VAL A 288 8.24 -21.26 23.79
N LEU A 289 6.95 -20.92 23.79
CA LEU A 289 6.23 -20.49 24.99
C LEU A 289 6.26 -21.56 26.09
N VAL A 290 5.91 -22.81 25.76
CA VAL A 290 5.96 -23.94 26.72
C VAL A 290 7.37 -24.09 27.29
N ARG A 291 8.40 -23.88 26.47
CA ARG A 291 9.78 -23.92 26.92
C ARG A 291 10.14 -22.76 27.85
N VAL A 292 9.75 -21.53 27.53
CA VAL A 292 9.98 -20.33 28.36
C VAL A 292 9.26 -20.43 29.71
N VAL A 293 8.14 -21.14 29.77
CA VAL A 293 7.42 -21.45 31.01
C VAL A 293 8.11 -22.57 31.80
N ARG A 294 8.52 -23.65 31.14
CA ARG A 294 9.10 -24.84 31.81
C ARG A 294 10.54 -24.65 32.26
N ARG A 295 11.33 -23.90 31.50
CA ARG A 295 12.70 -23.54 31.85
C ARG A 295 12.67 -22.05 32.14
N SER A 296 13.35 -21.60 33.18
CA SER A 296 13.73 -20.19 33.31
C SER A 296 14.71 -19.85 32.19
N SER A 297 14.23 -19.85 30.94
CA SER A 297 15.01 -19.63 29.74
C SER A 297 15.58 -18.23 29.74
N GLY A 298 16.67 -18.03 29.02
CA GLY A 298 17.25 -16.70 28.82
C GLY A 298 16.20 -15.69 28.33
N GLY A 299 16.29 -14.46 28.83
CA GLY A 299 15.31 -13.39 28.55
C GLY A 299 15.03 -13.18 27.06
N GLY A 300 16.02 -13.42 26.19
CA GLY A 300 15.86 -13.16 24.76
C GLY A 300 14.72 -13.92 24.08
N GLU A 301 14.47 -15.18 24.42
CA GLU A 301 13.34 -15.95 23.86
C GLU A 301 11.99 -15.35 24.29
N ARG A 302 11.94 -14.79 25.51
CA ARG A 302 10.76 -14.11 26.04
C ARG A 302 10.47 -12.82 25.28
N VAL A 303 11.48 -11.99 25.02
CA VAL A 303 11.32 -10.74 24.23
C VAL A 303 10.77 -11.02 22.83
N VAL A 304 11.26 -12.10 22.19
CA VAL A 304 10.76 -12.51 20.86
C VAL A 304 9.29 -12.89 20.92
N LEU A 305 8.86 -13.68 21.92
CA LEU A 305 7.44 -14.03 22.11
C LEU A 305 6.59 -12.79 22.42
N GLU A 306 7.04 -11.93 23.33
CA GLU A 306 6.35 -10.69 23.70
C GLU A 306 6.13 -9.82 22.46
N THR A 307 7.14 -9.66 21.61
CA THR A 307 7.04 -8.90 20.35
C THR A 307 6.06 -9.54 19.37
N PHE A 308 6.13 -10.87 19.20
CA PHE A 308 5.22 -11.59 18.32
C PHE A 308 3.75 -11.46 18.76
N PHE A 309 3.47 -11.72 20.03
CA PHE A 309 2.10 -11.66 20.55
C PHE A 309 1.58 -10.23 20.67
N ALA A 310 2.44 -9.24 20.96
CA ALA A 310 2.04 -7.84 20.90
C ALA A 310 1.58 -7.48 19.47
N GLY A 311 2.32 -7.88 18.44
CA GLY A 311 1.95 -7.70 17.03
C GLY A 311 0.57 -8.27 16.68
N LEU A 312 0.33 -9.53 17.08
CA LEU A 312 -0.98 -10.17 16.90
C LEU A 312 -2.09 -9.43 17.66
N LEU A 313 -1.86 -9.14 18.95
CA LEU A 313 -2.83 -8.48 19.81
C LEU A 313 -3.20 -7.08 19.29
N PHE A 314 -2.22 -6.32 18.81
CA PHE A 314 -2.44 -5.00 18.24
C PHE A 314 -3.43 -5.05 17.07
N VAL A 315 -3.25 -5.98 16.14
CA VAL A 315 -4.15 -6.17 15.00
C VAL A 315 -5.55 -6.59 15.44
N LEU A 316 -5.66 -7.40 16.50
CA LEU A 316 -6.95 -7.84 17.02
C LEU A 316 -7.71 -6.74 17.75
N LEU A 317 -7.00 -5.84 18.41
CA LEU A 317 -7.59 -4.75 19.19
C LEU A 317 -7.80 -3.46 18.40
N LEU A 318 -7.29 -3.36 17.16
CA LEU A 318 -7.40 -2.13 16.37
C LEU A 318 -8.88 -1.79 16.13
N PRO A 319 -9.40 -0.64 16.57
CA PRO A 319 -10.83 -0.35 16.45
C PRO A 319 -11.27 -0.05 15.02
N ALA A 320 -10.32 0.19 14.12
CA ALA A 320 -10.54 0.51 12.72
C ALA A 320 -10.15 -0.65 11.80
N GLU A 321 -10.44 -0.48 10.51
CA GLU A 321 -9.98 -1.38 9.45
C GLU A 321 -8.45 -1.52 9.48
N ALA A 322 -7.99 -2.76 9.61
CA ALA A 322 -6.58 -3.13 9.61
C ALA A 322 -6.20 -3.67 8.23
N TRP A 323 -5.01 -3.34 7.72
CA TRP A 323 -4.43 -3.97 6.55
C TRP A 323 -3.43 -5.07 6.95
N TYR A 324 -3.14 -5.97 6.00
CA TYR A 324 -2.20 -7.07 6.15
C TYR A 324 -0.84 -6.60 6.70
N TYR A 325 -0.32 -5.45 6.24
CA TYR A 325 1.00 -4.95 6.62
C TYR A 325 1.09 -4.52 8.11
N TYR A 326 -0.01 -4.42 8.86
CA TYR A 326 0.10 -4.26 10.32
C TYR A 326 0.73 -5.48 11.00
N LEU A 327 0.62 -6.66 10.38
CA LEU A 327 1.29 -7.89 10.82
C LEU A 327 2.78 -7.94 10.44
N ASP A 328 3.33 -6.96 9.73
CA ASP A 328 4.76 -6.93 9.39
C ASP A 328 5.66 -6.96 10.64
N THR A 329 5.12 -6.45 11.75
CA THR A 329 5.79 -6.48 13.06
C THR A 329 5.99 -7.90 13.60
N THR A 330 5.23 -8.87 13.09
CA THR A 330 5.29 -10.29 13.48
C THR A 330 6.25 -11.11 12.61
N LEU A 331 6.69 -10.60 11.45
CA LEU A 331 7.48 -11.36 10.48
C LEU A 331 8.83 -11.80 11.06
N VAL A 332 9.59 -10.85 11.63
CA VAL A 332 10.91 -11.14 12.21
C VAL A 332 10.82 -12.02 13.46
N PRO A 333 10.00 -11.70 14.48
CA PRO A 333 9.91 -12.58 15.65
C PRO A 333 9.31 -13.94 15.28
N GLY A 334 8.36 -14.01 14.34
CA GLY A 334 7.83 -15.27 13.82
C GLY A 334 8.92 -16.15 13.19
N ALA A 335 9.78 -15.56 12.36
CA ALA A 335 10.93 -16.26 11.77
C ALA A 335 11.90 -16.78 12.84
N LEU A 336 12.19 -15.99 13.88
CA LEU A 336 13.01 -16.40 15.01
C LEU A 336 12.39 -17.57 15.78
N LEU A 337 11.08 -17.54 16.03
CA LEU A 337 10.36 -18.63 16.70
C LEU A 337 10.45 -19.93 15.90
N VAL A 338 10.22 -19.87 14.58
CA VAL A 338 10.42 -21.01 13.67
C VAL A 338 11.85 -21.54 13.77
N GLY A 339 12.85 -20.66 13.70
CA GLY A 339 14.26 -21.03 13.82
C GLY A 339 14.58 -21.74 15.14
N VAL A 340 14.11 -21.20 16.27
CA VAL A 340 14.32 -21.80 17.61
C VAL A 340 13.66 -23.17 17.68
N ALA A 341 12.40 -23.28 17.30
CA ALA A 341 11.65 -24.52 17.42
C ALA A 341 12.19 -25.62 16.46
N ALA A 342 12.43 -25.29 15.20
CA ALA A 342 12.90 -26.23 14.18
C ALA A 342 14.35 -26.70 14.39
N SER A 343 15.19 -25.91 15.06
CA SER A 343 16.56 -26.31 15.38
C SER A 343 16.65 -27.45 16.40
N ARG A 344 15.58 -27.65 17.20
CA ARG A 344 15.52 -28.59 18.31
C ARG A 344 14.51 -29.71 18.12
N ALA A 345 13.54 -29.54 17.22
CA ALA A 345 12.59 -30.57 16.89
C ALA A 345 13.32 -31.81 16.32
N ARG A 346 13.08 -32.95 16.96
CA ARG A 346 13.47 -34.28 16.44
C ARG A 346 12.43 -34.86 15.50
N ALA A 347 11.21 -34.31 15.51
CA ALA A 347 10.11 -34.78 14.68
C ALA A 347 10.37 -34.47 13.20
N PHE A 348 10.07 -35.46 12.34
CA PHE A 348 10.26 -35.37 10.90
C PHE A 348 9.51 -34.19 10.27
N LEU A 349 8.34 -33.81 10.81
CA LEU A 349 7.46 -32.79 10.22
C LEU A 349 7.84 -31.34 10.55
N PHE A 350 8.66 -31.09 11.58
CA PHE A 350 8.94 -29.73 12.06
C PHE A 350 10.43 -29.49 12.37
N GLY A 351 11.31 -30.17 11.65
CA GLY A 351 12.77 -30.02 11.78
C GLY A 351 13.35 -29.01 10.79
N ALA A 352 14.67 -28.84 10.86
CA ALA A 352 15.44 -28.00 9.93
C ALA A 352 15.23 -28.38 8.44
N GLY A 353 15.16 -29.67 8.13
CA GLY A 353 14.96 -30.17 6.75
C GLY A 353 13.66 -29.67 6.12
N PRO A 354 12.49 -29.94 6.74
CA PRO A 354 11.21 -29.39 6.29
C PRO A 354 11.22 -27.88 6.12
N VAL A 355 11.78 -27.12 7.07
CA VAL A 355 11.87 -25.64 6.97
C VAL A 355 12.68 -25.20 5.76
N VAL A 356 13.78 -25.89 5.45
CA VAL A 356 14.59 -25.61 4.25
C VAL A 356 13.81 -25.92 2.97
N VAL A 357 13.19 -27.11 2.87
CA VAL A 357 12.37 -27.49 1.71
C VAL A 357 11.23 -26.50 1.49
N TRP A 358 10.54 -26.13 2.56
CA TRP A 358 9.47 -25.15 2.54
C TRP A 358 9.97 -23.80 2.00
N SER A 359 11.11 -23.31 2.51
CA SER A 359 11.73 -22.05 2.05
C SER A 359 12.14 -22.10 0.56
N LEU A 360 12.60 -23.25 0.06
CA LEU A 360 12.90 -23.44 -1.37
C LEU A 360 11.63 -23.33 -2.23
N VAL A 361 10.52 -23.95 -1.82
CA VAL A 361 9.25 -23.86 -2.54
C VAL A 361 8.73 -22.42 -2.55
N ARG A 362 8.80 -21.70 -1.41
CA ARG A 362 8.44 -20.27 -1.34
C ARG A 362 9.28 -19.43 -2.29
N SER A 363 10.59 -19.71 -2.36
CA SER A 363 11.50 -19.01 -3.28
C SER A 363 11.10 -19.23 -4.74
N ALA A 364 10.75 -20.47 -5.12
CA ALA A 364 10.30 -20.77 -6.47
C ALA A 364 8.98 -20.05 -6.81
N GLY A 365 8.01 -20.04 -5.89
CA GLY A 365 6.76 -19.29 -6.05
C GLY A 365 6.99 -17.78 -6.22
N LEU A 366 7.90 -17.21 -5.44
CA LEU A 366 8.27 -15.80 -5.54
C LEU A 366 8.98 -15.46 -6.85
N ILE A 367 9.92 -16.29 -7.32
CA ILE A 367 10.58 -16.09 -8.61
C ILE A 367 9.56 -16.11 -9.74
N TRP A 368 8.62 -17.06 -9.70
CA TRP A 368 7.53 -17.14 -10.66
C TRP A 368 6.63 -15.89 -10.63
N TRP A 369 6.26 -15.42 -9.44
CA TRP A 369 5.46 -14.19 -9.29
C TRP A 369 6.18 -12.95 -9.84
N VAL A 370 7.47 -12.76 -9.50
CA VAL A 370 8.31 -11.66 -10.01
C VAL A 370 8.45 -11.75 -11.53
N PHE A 371 8.64 -12.94 -12.08
CA PHE A 371 8.65 -13.16 -13.53
C PHE A 371 7.33 -12.74 -14.18
N LEU A 372 6.20 -13.18 -13.61
CA LEU A 372 4.88 -12.85 -14.13
C LEU A 372 4.66 -11.34 -14.14
N ALA A 373 4.91 -10.65 -13.02
CA ALA A 373 4.76 -9.20 -12.91
C ALA A 373 5.66 -8.44 -13.90
N HIS A 374 6.90 -8.89 -14.07
CA HIS A 374 7.83 -8.31 -15.04
C HIS A 374 7.33 -8.50 -16.49
N GLN A 375 6.85 -9.70 -16.84
CA GLN A 375 6.37 -10.00 -18.20
C GLN A 375 5.07 -9.27 -18.55
N THR A 376 4.16 -9.11 -17.60
CA THR A 376 2.86 -8.44 -17.81
C THR A 376 2.97 -6.92 -17.71
N GLY A 377 4.07 -6.40 -17.18
CA GLY A 377 4.24 -4.99 -16.85
C GLY A 377 3.28 -4.49 -15.75
N ASN A 378 2.55 -5.39 -15.09
CA ASN A 378 1.50 -5.08 -14.13
C ASN A 378 1.55 -6.01 -12.91
N ILE A 379 1.22 -5.45 -11.75
CA ILE A 379 0.92 -6.21 -10.54
C ILE A 379 -0.59 -6.20 -10.34
N PHE A 380 -1.17 -7.40 -10.24
CA PHE A 380 -2.55 -7.56 -9.86
C PHE A 380 -2.70 -7.30 -8.38
N VAL A 381 -3.71 -6.55 -7.98
CA VAL A 381 -3.99 -6.29 -6.57
C VAL A 381 -5.46 -6.48 -6.29
N GLN A 382 -5.79 -7.35 -5.33
CA GLN A 382 -7.14 -7.55 -4.81
C GLN A 382 -7.20 -6.90 -3.42
N MET A 383 -7.73 -5.68 -3.37
CA MET A 383 -7.69 -4.83 -2.16
C MET A 383 -8.39 -5.47 -0.97
N ASP A 384 -9.49 -6.18 -1.20
CA ASP A 384 -10.27 -6.81 -0.12
C ASP A 384 -9.50 -7.92 0.59
N LEU A 385 -8.62 -8.62 -0.12
CA LEU A 385 -7.77 -9.66 0.47
C LEU A 385 -6.68 -9.07 1.37
N LEU A 386 -6.27 -7.82 1.11
CA LEU A 386 -5.29 -7.10 1.91
C LEU A 386 -5.88 -6.46 3.16
N ARG A 387 -7.21 -6.31 3.26
CA ARG A 387 -7.92 -5.86 4.47
C ARG A 387 -8.12 -7.02 5.45
N LEU A 388 -8.05 -6.72 6.74
CA LEU A 388 -8.27 -7.63 7.87
C LEU A 388 -9.57 -7.23 8.57
N GLY A 389 -10.45 -8.20 8.80
CA GLY A 389 -11.75 -8.00 9.44
C GLY A 389 -12.84 -7.48 8.49
N GLY A 390 -12.62 -7.55 7.17
CA GLY A 390 -13.68 -7.34 6.18
C GLY A 390 -14.63 -8.53 6.18
N GLY A 391 -15.91 -8.31 5.82
CA GLY A 391 -16.85 -9.41 5.60
C GLY A 391 -16.23 -10.45 4.66
N ALA A 392 -16.43 -11.74 4.95
CA ALA A 392 -16.00 -12.80 4.03
C ALA A 392 -16.43 -12.40 2.62
N VAL A 393 -15.52 -12.47 1.66
CA VAL A 393 -15.77 -12.20 0.25
C VAL A 393 -16.94 -13.09 -0.16
N GLY A 394 -18.17 -12.58 -0.05
CA GLY A 394 -19.33 -13.23 -0.62
C GLY A 394 -19.12 -13.25 -2.12
N ALA A 395 -19.79 -14.17 -2.82
CA ALA A 395 -19.76 -14.20 -4.28
C ALA A 395 -20.14 -12.84 -4.92
N ASP A 396 -20.82 -11.97 -4.17
CA ASP A 396 -21.25 -10.63 -4.59
C ASP A 396 -20.30 -9.49 -4.19
N ALA A 397 -19.21 -9.78 -3.48
CA ALA A 397 -18.20 -8.77 -3.19
C ALA A 397 -17.48 -8.44 -4.49
N VAL A 398 -17.72 -7.24 -5.03
CA VAL A 398 -16.98 -6.67 -6.16
C VAL A 398 -15.51 -6.70 -5.78
N VAL A 399 -14.80 -7.75 -6.18
CA VAL A 399 -13.35 -7.84 -6.01
C VAL A 399 -12.81 -6.61 -6.73
N MET A 400 -12.34 -5.64 -5.96
CA MET A 400 -11.67 -4.48 -6.55
C MET A 400 -10.33 -4.99 -7.06
N GLN A 401 -10.36 -5.46 -8.30
CA GLN A 401 -9.20 -5.88 -9.04
C GLN A 401 -8.57 -4.64 -9.61
N ALA A 402 -7.30 -4.49 -9.30
CA ALA A 402 -6.51 -3.44 -9.88
C ALA A 402 -5.29 -4.00 -10.58
N ARG A 403 -4.93 -3.32 -11.67
CA ARG A 403 -3.63 -3.46 -12.30
C ARG A 403 -2.81 -2.24 -11.92
N VAL A 404 -1.82 -2.44 -11.07
CA VAL A 404 -0.85 -1.38 -10.79
C VAL A 404 0.30 -1.54 -11.76
N PRO A 405 0.62 -0.51 -12.56
CA PRO A 405 1.74 -0.60 -13.48
C PRO A 405 3.03 -0.77 -12.70
N THR A 406 3.90 -1.61 -13.24
CA THR A 406 5.27 -1.75 -12.77
C THR A 406 6.06 -0.46 -12.99
N ILE A 407 7.18 -0.31 -12.27
CA ILE A 407 8.09 0.82 -12.49
C ILE A 407 8.60 0.81 -13.93
N ALA A 408 8.88 -0.36 -14.50
CA ALA A 408 9.29 -0.51 -15.90
C ALA A 408 8.27 0.11 -16.86
N ALA A 409 6.99 -0.27 -16.71
CA ALA A 409 5.90 0.23 -17.53
C ALA A 409 5.75 1.76 -17.40
N LYS A 410 5.88 2.31 -16.19
CA LYS A 410 5.87 3.77 -15.98
C LYS A 410 7.11 4.46 -16.56
N GLN A 411 8.30 3.89 -16.43
CA GLN A 411 9.52 4.45 -17.03
C GLN A 411 9.44 4.50 -18.55
N GLN A 412 8.87 3.46 -19.17
CA GLN A 412 8.61 3.44 -20.61
C GLN A 412 7.60 4.53 -20.99
N ALA A 413 6.52 4.70 -20.22
CA ALA A 413 5.58 5.81 -20.40
C ALA A 413 6.29 7.17 -20.34
N PHE A 414 7.16 7.36 -19.35
CA PHE A 414 7.88 8.61 -19.16
C PHE A 414 8.92 8.88 -20.25
N ALA A 415 9.58 7.84 -20.77
CA ALA A 415 10.50 7.98 -21.90
C ALA A 415 9.76 8.49 -23.14
N VAL A 416 8.60 7.91 -23.44
CA VAL A 416 7.74 8.33 -24.56
C VAL A 416 7.26 9.77 -24.35
N LEU A 417 6.76 10.08 -23.15
CA LEU A 417 6.34 11.44 -22.79
C LEU A 417 7.47 12.47 -22.88
N GLY A 418 8.69 12.10 -22.51
CA GLY A 418 9.85 12.98 -22.57
C GLY A 418 10.39 13.16 -24.00
N GLU A 419 10.53 12.08 -24.76
CA GLU A 419 11.14 12.10 -26.09
C GLU A 419 10.15 12.58 -27.17
N GLU A 420 8.95 12.01 -27.19
CA GLU A 420 7.94 12.28 -28.23
C GLU A 420 7.20 13.59 -27.98
N PHE A 421 6.90 13.89 -26.71
CA PHE A 421 6.10 15.06 -26.33
C PHE A 421 6.90 16.19 -25.67
N GLN A 422 8.23 16.03 -25.54
CA GLN A 422 9.15 17.04 -25.00
C GLN A 422 8.73 17.54 -23.60
N ILE A 423 8.11 16.67 -22.81
CA ILE A 423 7.70 17.00 -21.44
C ILE A 423 8.91 16.82 -20.52
N PRO A 424 9.31 17.84 -19.74
CA PRO A 424 10.43 17.70 -18.81
C PRO A 424 10.17 16.56 -17.83
N ARG A 425 11.17 15.69 -17.61
CA ARG A 425 11.00 14.48 -16.80
C ARG A 425 10.52 14.79 -15.39
N GLU A 426 11.04 15.86 -14.77
CA GLU A 426 10.59 16.34 -13.47
C GLU A 426 9.09 16.69 -13.42
N ARG A 427 8.55 17.26 -14.52
CA ARG A 427 7.13 17.55 -14.66
C ARG A 427 6.31 16.30 -14.83
N ILE A 428 6.79 15.28 -15.54
CA ILE A 428 6.03 14.05 -15.77
C ILE A 428 5.74 13.35 -14.44
N PHE A 429 6.74 13.25 -13.55
CA PHE A 429 6.54 12.66 -12.22
C PHE A 429 5.60 13.46 -11.34
N HIS A 430 5.59 14.78 -11.48
CA HIS A 430 4.81 15.68 -10.65
C HIS A 430 3.38 15.85 -11.16
N ASP A 431 3.21 16.00 -12.47
CA ASP A 431 1.98 16.43 -13.14
C ASP A 431 1.18 15.23 -13.70
N VAL A 432 1.83 14.12 -14.10
CA VAL A 432 1.15 12.95 -14.75
C VAL A 432 0.63 11.94 -13.71
N HIS A 433 0.33 12.43 -12.53
CA HIS A 433 -0.42 11.72 -11.49
C HIS A 433 -1.71 12.48 -11.18
N GLY A 434 -2.41 12.87 -12.25
CA GLY A 434 -3.59 13.72 -12.20
C GLY A 434 -4.85 13.08 -11.64
N TRP A 435 -5.93 13.88 -11.63
CA TRP A 435 -7.15 13.67 -10.84
C TRP A 435 -7.90 12.38 -11.18
N GLY A 436 -7.67 11.80 -12.37
CA GLY A 436 -8.22 10.50 -12.76
C GLY A 436 -7.74 9.31 -11.92
N PHE A 437 -6.70 9.48 -11.09
CA PHE A 437 -6.24 8.46 -10.14
C PHE A 437 -6.81 8.65 -8.72
N GLU A 438 -7.53 9.74 -8.45
CA GLU A 438 -8.15 10.03 -7.14
C GLU A 438 -9.44 9.23 -6.91
N ASP A 439 -10.25 9.00 -7.96
CA ASP A 439 -11.67 8.60 -7.77
C ASP A 439 -12.04 7.16 -8.14
N LEU A 440 -11.06 6.28 -8.37
CA LEU A 440 -11.30 4.83 -8.43
C LEU A 440 -10.93 4.16 -7.08
N ILE A 441 -11.59 4.67 -6.04
CA ILE A 441 -12.00 4.06 -4.74
C ILE A 441 -10.94 3.46 -3.79
N ALA A 442 -9.63 3.64 -4.00
CA ALA A 442 -8.63 3.55 -2.91
C ALA A 442 -7.26 4.09 -3.35
N ASP A 443 -6.71 5.05 -2.59
CA ASP A 443 -5.31 5.54 -2.38
C ASP A 443 -4.16 5.27 -3.40
N ASN A 444 -4.41 4.68 -4.57
CA ASN A 444 -3.41 3.99 -5.37
C ASN A 444 -3.72 3.94 -6.87
N GLY A 445 -4.75 4.64 -7.34
CA GLY A 445 -4.97 4.81 -8.77
C GLY A 445 -5.25 3.50 -9.51
N PHE A 446 -6.21 2.74 -9.00
CA PHE A 446 -6.59 1.46 -9.58
C PHE A 446 -7.50 1.63 -10.78
N PHE A 447 -7.19 0.95 -11.89
CA PHE A 447 -8.19 0.71 -12.93
C PHE A 447 -9.16 -0.34 -12.42
N ALA A 448 -10.25 0.09 -11.77
CA ALA A 448 -11.32 -0.83 -11.41
C ALA A 448 -12.07 -1.23 -12.69
N ALA A 449 -11.92 -2.48 -13.12
CA ALA A 449 -12.90 -3.12 -14.00
C ALA A 449 -14.00 -3.69 -13.10
N THR A 450 -15.24 -3.24 -13.28
CA THR A 450 -16.40 -3.78 -12.56
C THR A 450 -16.75 -5.14 -13.16
N GLY A 451 -16.18 -6.22 -12.61
CA GLY A 451 -16.53 -7.60 -12.96
C GLY A 451 -15.40 -8.39 -13.63
N ALA A 452 -15.32 -9.69 -13.31
CA ALA A 452 -14.38 -10.61 -13.94
C ALA A 452 -14.69 -10.86 -15.43
N GLU A 453 -15.96 -10.71 -15.83
CA GLU A 453 -16.43 -10.86 -17.22
C GLU A 453 -15.91 -9.72 -18.13
N ASP A 454 -15.83 -8.48 -17.61
CA ASP A 454 -15.30 -7.34 -18.36
C ASP A 454 -13.79 -7.48 -18.70
N LEU A 455 -13.07 -8.30 -17.93
CA LEU A 455 -11.66 -8.62 -18.13
C LEU A 455 -11.44 -9.83 -19.05
N ALA A 456 -12.43 -10.70 -19.19
CA ALA A 456 -12.36 -11.91 -20.01
C ALA A 456 -12.48 -11.61 -21.51
N ASP A 457 -13.24 -10.57 -21.86
CA ASP A 457 -13.43 -10.12 -23.25
C ASP A 457 -12.45 -9.00 -23.67
N ALA A 458 -11.62 -8.50 -22.74
CA ALA A 458 -10.52 -7.61 -23.11
C ALA A 458 -9.54 -8.38 -24.01
N PRO A 459 -9.18 -7.84 -25.19
CA PRO A 459 -8.43 -8.57 -26.21
C PRO A 459 -7.16 -9.22 -25.63
N SER A 460 -7.00 -10.53 -25.88
CA SER A 460 -5.98 -11.41 -25.26
C SER A 460 -4.51 -10.98 -25.46
N ASP A 461 -4.28 -10.00 -26.32
CA ASP A 461 -3.06 -9.23 -26.51
C ASP A 461 -2.81 -8.18 -25.39
N ALA A 462 -3.59 -8.25 -24.30
CA ALA A 462 -3.57 -7.52 -23.02
C ALA A 462 -2.23 -7.47 -22.23
N ARG A 463 -1.08 -7.55 -22.90
CA ARG A 463 0.24 -7.19 -22.37
C ARG A 463 0.38 -5.69 -22.14
N SER A 464 -0.56 -4.90 -22.65
CA SER A 464 -0.41 -3.46 -22.69
C SER A 464 -0.96 -2.78 -21.45
N ALA A 465 -0.10 -2.09 -20.68
CA ALA A 465 -0.55 -1.21 -19.62
C ALA A 465 -1.13 0.08 -20.24
N ALA A 466 -2.24 0.58 -19.71
CA ALA A 466 -2.78 1.88 -20.10
C ALA A 466 -2.33 2.94 -19.08
N VAL A 467 -1.77 4.05 -19.55
CA VAL A 467 -1.54 5.24 -18.72
C VAL A 467 -2.55 6.28 -19.17
N VAL A 468 -3.43 6.69 -18.25
CA VAL A 468 -4.42 7.72 -18.50
C VAL A 468 -3.86 9.08 -18.07
N ILE A 469 -3.97 10.06 -18.95
CA ILE A 469 -3.51 11.44 -18.71
C ILE A 469 -4.68 12.39 -18.92
N GLN A 470 -5.03 13.20 -17.91
CA GLN A 470 -6.23 14.03 -17.94
C GLN A 470 -5.95 15.44 -18.45
N GLN A 471 -6.85 15.97 -19.30
CA GLN A 471 -6.78 17.35 -19.76
C GLN A 471 -6.84 18.36 -18.61
N GLY A 472 -5.72 19.04 -18.34
CA GLY A 472 -5.53 19.93 -17.19
C GLY A 472 -4.23 19.66 -16.45
N ASP A 473 -3.76 18.41 -16.50
CA ASP A 473 -2.45 17.99 -15.96
C ASP A 473 -1.31 18.54 -16.80
N LEU A 474 -1.54 18.71 -18.10
CA LEU A 474 -0.54 19.13 -19.07
C LEU A 474 -1.00 20.32 -19.92
N PRO A 475 -0.06 21.16 -20.43
CA PRO A 475 -0.31 22.16 -21.46
C PRO A 475 -1.16 21.63 -22.64
N PRO A 476 -2.16 22.40 -23.13
CA PRO A 476 -3.05 21.98 -24.22
C PRO A 476 -2.35 21.52 -25.50
N LEU A 477 -1.17 22.09 -25.81
CA LEU A 477 -0.38 21.74 -26.99
C LEU A 477 0.08 20.26 -26.96
N TRP A 478 0.38 19.72 -25.78
CA TRP A 478 0.85 18.34 -25.63
C TRP A 478 -0.27 17.31 -25.84
N PHE A 479 -1.53 17.68 -25.55
CA PHE A 479 -2.68 16.78 -25.75
C PHE A 479 -2.95 16.40 -27.20
N SER A 480 -2.58 17.26 -28.16
CA SER A 480 -2.84 17.00 -29.57
C SER A 480 -2.06 15.79 -30.12
N GLY A 481 -0.85 15.55 -29.60
CA GLY A 481 -0.01 14.43 -30.00
C GLY A 481 -0.32 13.10 -29.29
N MET A 482 -0.87 13.14 -28.07
CA MET A 482 -1.10 11.94 -27.25
C MET A 482 -2.34 11.13 -27.64
N ARG A 483 -3.30 11.69 -28.38
CA ARG A 483 -4.62 11.06 -28.66
C ARG A 483 -4.58 9.73 -29.41
N ALA A 484 -3.42 9.31 -29.93
CA ALA A 484 -3.26 8.09 -30.72
C ALA A 484 -1.93 7.36 -30.51
N ALA A 485 -1.14 7.72 -29.48
CA ALA A 485 0.20 7.18 -29.31
C ALA A 485 0.16 5.78 -28.66
N THR A 486 0.68 4.80 -29.38
CA THR A 486 0.99 3.47 -28.85
C THR A 486 2.51 3.35 -28.74
N ALA A 487 2.99 3.10 -27.51
CA ALA A 487 4.41 2.94 -27.26
C ALA A 487 4.73 1.50 -26.84
N GLY A 488 4.74 0.60 -27.82
CA GLY A 488 4.91 -0.83 -27.58
C GLY A 488 3.72 -1.40 -26.80
N SER A 489 3.99 -2.07 -25.66
CA SER A 489 2.97 -2.57 -24.73
C SER A 489 2.40 -1.46 -23.83
N LEU A 490 2.31 -0.22 -24.31
CA LEU A 490 1.73 0.86 -23.54
C LEU A 490 0.73 1.65 -24.38
N HIS A 491 -0.51 1.72 -23.89
CA HIS A 491 -1.51 2.62 -24.42
C HIS A 491 -1.48 3.92 -23.62
N LEU A 492 -1.03 5.01 -24.24
CA LEU A 492 -1.22 6.34 -23.68
C LEU A 492 -2.63 6.79 -24.02
N LEU A 493 -3.50 6.78 -23.02
CA LEU A 493 -4.87 7.23 -23.17
C LEU A 493 -4.94 8.67 -22.66
N SER A 494 -4.84 9.64 -23.56
CA SER A 494 -5.22 11.00 -23.19
C SER A 494 -6.74 11.04 -23.03
N TYR A 495 -7.20 11.24 -21.80
CA TYR A 495 -8.60 11.43 -21.54
C TYR A 495 -8.91 12.93 -21.58
N GLN A 496 -9.63 13.32 -22.62
CA GLN A 496 -10.35 14.59 -22.62
C GLN A 496 -11.76 14.31 -22.12
N PRO A 497 -12.13 14.72 -20.89
CA PRO A 497 -13.54 14.72 -20.56
C PRO A 497 -14.25 15.62 -21.57
N THR A 498 -15.23 15.10 -22.31
CA THR A 498 -16.10 15.93 -23.16
C THR A 498 -16.97 16.86 -22.33
N LEU A 499 -16.96 16.67 -21.01
CA LEU A 499 -17.56 17.49 -19.98
C LEU A 499 -16.51 18.40 -19.35
N HIS A 500 -16.44 19.64 -19.80
CA HIS A 500 -15.66 20.65 -19.09
C HIS A 500 -16.49 21.24 -17.95
N ARG A 501 -16.18 20.91 -16.70
CA ARG A 501 -16.85 21.52 -15.54
C ARG A 501 -16.75 23.06 -15.55
N GLN A 502 -15.71 23.63 -16.16
CA GLN A 502 -15.59 25.09 -16.35
C GLN A 502 -16.64 25.68 -17.31
N SER A 503 -17.24 24.85 -18.17
CA SER A 503 -18.34 25.25 -19.05
C SER A 503 -19.71 25.01 -18.43
N ALA A 504 -19.75 24.44 -17.22
CA ALA A 504 -20.98 24.17 -16.52
C ALA A 504 -21.61 25.47 -16.00
N SER A 505 -22.92 25.57 -16.06
CA SER A 505 -23.68 26.71 -15.54
C SER A 505 -24.81 26.23 -14.63
N ILE A 506 -25.24 27.05 -13.69
CA ILE A 506 -26.38 26.78 -12.83
C ILE A 506 -27.59 27.51 -13.39
N ALA A 507 -28.67 26.79 -13.68
CA ALA A 507 -29.82 27.31 -14.42
C ALA A 507 -30.92 27.95 -13.53
N ASP A 508 -31.02 27.55 -12.27
CA ASP A 508 -32.16 27.80 -11.38
C ASP A 508 -31.72 28.24 -9.97
N CYS A 509 -30.57 28.92 -9.87
CA CYS A 509 -30.03 29.44 -8.62
C CYS A 509 -29.95 30.98 -8.65
N PRO A 510 -30.70 31.70 -7.78
CA PRO A 510 -30.65 33.16 -7.71
C PRO A 510 -29.27 33.71 -7.29
N ASP A 511 -28.57 32.98 -6.43
CA ASP A 511 -27.36 33.42 -5.74
C ASP A 511 -26.06 33.18 -6.55
N GLY A 512 -26.19 32.64 -7.76
CA GLY A 512 -25.05 32.44 -8.66
C GLY A 512 -25.36 31.49 -9.81
N ASN A 513 -24.77 31.76 -10.97
CA ASN A 513 -24.95 30.95 -12.19
C ASN A 513 -23.74 30.06 -12.52
N GLN A 514 -22.73 29.99 -11.64
CA GLN A 514 -21.51 29.23 -11.86
C GLN A 514 -21.32 28.22 -10.72
N PRO A 515 -20.98 26.96 -11.02
CA PRO A 515 -20.54 26.03 -10.00
C PRO A 515 -19.24 26.51 -9.37
N PRO A 516 -18.99 26.17 -8.09
CA PRO A 516 -17.74 26.52 -7.45
C PRO A 516 -16.58 25.96 -8.27
N ALA A 517 -15.57 26.83 -8.48
CA ALA A 517 -14.37 26.47 -9.20
C ALA A 517 -13.74 25.24 -8.54
N PRO A 518 -13.33 24.23 -9.32
CA PRO A 518 -12.71 23.05 -8.75
C PRO A 518 -11.42 23.50 -8.06
N VAL A 519 -11.30 23.19 -6.77
CA VAL A 519 -10.05 23.43 -6.05
C VAL A 519 -9.00 22.54 -6.69
N ARG A 520 -7.96 23.15 -7.28
CA ARG A 520 -6.82 22.40 -7.78
C ARG A 520 -6.07 21.81 -6.60
N LEU A 521 -6.02 20.49 -6.53
CA LEU A 521 -5.15 19.82 -5.60
C LEU A 521 -3.73 19.92 -6.13
N ASP A 522 -2.85 20.36 -5.26
CA ASP A 522 -1.42 20.14 -5.43
C ASP A 522 -1.21 18.61 -5.33
N PRO A 523 -0.67 17.93 -6.35
CA PRO A 523 -0.41 16.49 -6.33
C PRO A 523 0.43 16.06 -5.12
N LEU A 524 1.24 16.98 -4.57
CA LEU A 524 2.06 16.74 -3.39
C LEU A 524 1.30 16.86 -2.07
N ARG A 525 0.07 17.36 -2.12
CA ARG A 525 -0.90 17.34 -1.01
C ARG A 525 -1.84 16.13 -1.06
N TYR A 526 -1.57 15.16 -1.93
CA TYR A 526 -2.32 13.91 -1.99
C TYR A 526 -2.37 13.21 -0.62
N GLY A 527 -3.57 12.80 -0.19
CA GLY A 527 -3.80 12.19 1.12
C GLY A 527 -3.66 13.15 2.32
N SER A 528 -3.49 14.47 2.14
CA SER A 528 -3.37 15.42 3.27
C SER A 528 -4.69 15.75 3.98
N GLY A 529 -5.81 15.16 3.54
CA GLY A 529 -7.17 15.31 4.06
C GLY A 529 -8.22 15.36 2.95
N ALA A 530 -9.49 15.46 3.33
CA ALA A 530 -10.58 15.67 2.38
C ALA A 530 -10.37 16.96 1.58
N ARG A 531 -10.67 16.90 0.28
CA ARG A 531 -10.65 18.05 -0.63
C ARG A 531 -11.36 19.24 0.00
N ALA A 532 -10.77 20.44 -0.10
CA ALA A 532 -11.53 21.66 0.20
C ALA A 532 -12.65 21.75 -0.84
N ARG A 533 -13.88 21.48 -0.40
CA ARG A 533 -15.02 21.39 -1.31
C ARG A 533 -15.60 22.76 -1.56
N GLY A 534 -16.04 22.99 -2.79
CA GLY A 534 -16.74 24.21 -3.16
C GLY A 534 -18.02 24.42 -2.36
N VAL A 535 -18.31 25.67 -1.97
CA VAL A 535 -19.63 26.03 -1.46
C VAL A 535 -20.52 26.33 -2.66
N TRP A 536 -21.61 25.59 -2.78
CA TRP A 536 -22.58 25.80 -3.85
C TRP A 536 -23.48 27.00 -3.51
N PRO A 537 -23.89 27.80 -4.51
CA PRO A 537 -24.63 29.03 -4.27
C PRO A 537 -26.06 28.80 -3.77
N CYS A 538 -26.66 27.63 -4.03
CA CYS A 538 -28.01 27.29 -3.59
C CYS A 538 -28.09 25.87 -3.00
N ALA A 539 -29.13 25.59 -2.21
CA ALA A 539 -29.34 24.27 -1.61
C ALA A 539 -29.84 23.23 -2.62
N GLU A 540 -30.73 23.61 -3.54
CA GLU A 540 -31.14 22.82 -4.69
C GLU A 540 -30.85 23.58 -5.97
N MET A 541 -30.29 22.90 -6.97
CA MET A 541 -30.02 23.51 -8.25
C MET A 541 -29.91 22.50 -9.39
N THR A 542 -30.00 22.99 -10.60
CA THR A 542 -29.83 22.33 -11.87
C THR A 542 -28.53 22.83 -12.48
N VAL A 543 -27.52 21.98 -12.45
CA VAL A 543 -26.27 22.21 -13.19
C VAL A 543 -26.49 21.76 -14.61
N VAL A 544 -26.09 22.59 -15.56
CA VAL A 544 -26.12 22.30 -16.99
C VAL A 544 -24.68 22.24 -17.47
N VAL A 545 -24.27 21.11 -18.03
CA VAL A 545 -22.93 20.94 -18.62
C VAL A 545 -23.10 20.74 -20.12
N PRO A 546 -22.59 21.66 -20.97
CA PRO A 546 -22.62 21.45 -22.40
C PRO A 546 -21.73 20.26 -22.76
N ILE A 547 -22.20 19.43 -23.69
CA ILE A 547 -21.49 18.26 -24.17
C ILE A 547 -20.99 18.55 -25.57
N ALA A 548 -19.69 18.34 -25.81
CA ALA A 548 -19.17 18.37 -27.17
C ALA A 548 -19.86 17.30 -28.05
N ALA A 549 -20.11 17.64 -29.31
CA ALA A 549 -20.70 16.73 -30.28
C ALA A 549 -19.88 15.43 -30.35
N ASN A 550 -20.55 14.28 -30.29
CA ASN A 550 -19.87 13.00 -30.38
C ASN A 550 -19.49 12.69 -31.83
N THR A 551 -18.29 13.10 -32.24
CA THR A 551 -17.78 12.79 -33.58
C THR A 551 -17.36 11.33 -33.74
N SER A 552 -17.21 10.58 -32.64
CA SER A 552 -16.66 9.23 -32.66
C SER A 552 -17.70 8.13 -32.91
N GLY A 553 -19.00 8.45 -32.81
CA GLY A 553 -20.09 7.47 -32.87
C GLY A 553 -20.15 6.49 -31.69
N ARG A 554 -19.14 6.49 -30.80
CA ARG A 554 -19.09 5.59 -29.63
C ARG A 554 -20.11 6.00 -28.59
N ARG A 555 -20.78 5.04 -27.96
CA ARG A 555 -21.68 5.34 -26.83
C ARG A 555 -20.85 5.95 -25.69
N ARG A 556 -21.38 7.01 -25.08
CA ARG A 556 -20.79 7.66 -23.90
C ARG A 556 -21.66 7.39 -22.70
N ARG A 557 -21.07 6.87 -21.63
CA ARG A 557 -21.74 6.70 -20.34
C ARG A 557 -21.22 7.78 -19.41
N ILE A 558 -22.14 8.54 -18.81
CA ILE A 558 -21.78 9.55 -17.82
C ILE A 558 -22.25 9.08 -16.47
N LEU A 559 -21.35 9.08 -15.50
CA LEU A 559 -21.67 8.92 -14.08
C LEU A 559 -21.47 10.27 -13.40
N ALA A 560 -22.41 10.61 -12.54
CA ALA A 560 -22.38 11.83 -11.75
C ALA A 560 -22.54 11.47 -10.28
N ARG A 561 -21.68 12.04 -9.44
CA ARG A 561 -21.73 11.87 -7.99
C ARG A 561 -21.42 13.20 -7.32
N MET A 562 -22.03 13.44 -6.17
CA MET A 562 -21.61 14.51 -5.28
C MET A 562 -20.80 13.92 -4.15
N GLU A 563 -19.68 14.57 -3.85
CA GLU A 563 -18.92 14.33 -2.65
C GLU A 563 -19.21 15.39 -1.59
N GLY A 564 -19.19 15.00 -0.31
CA GLY A 564 -19.41 15.91 0.81
C GLY A 564 -20.88 16.11 1.14
N ALA A 565 -21.28 17.34 1.48
CA ALA A 565 -22.62 17.65 1.96
C ALA A 565 -23.63 17.81 0.80
N GLY A 566 -23.59 16.94 -0.21
CA GLY A 566 -24.51 16.99 -1.33
C GLY A 566 -24.78 15.64 -1.98
N ARG A 567 -25.78 15.62 -2.87
CA ARG A 567 -26.17 14.43 -3.67
C ARG A 567 -26.71 14.84 -5.03
N VAL A 568 -26.49 14.00 -6.03
CA VAL A 568 -27.18 14.11 -7.33
C VAL A 568 -28.54 13.44 -7.18
N THR A 569 -29.63 14.17 -7.41
CA THR A 569 -31.01 13.65 -7.31
C THR A 569 -31.62 13.33 -8.66
N ALA A 570 -31.13 13.93 -9.74
CA ALA A 570 -31.49 13.55 -11.09
C ALA A 570 -30.32 13.80 -12.06
N LEU A 571 -30.21 12.94 -13.07
CA LEU A 571 -29.27 13.08 -14.17
C LEU A 571 -30.01 12.82 -15.49
N ALA A 572 -29.96 13.79 -16.39
CA ALA A 572 -30.54 13.69 -17.72
C ALA A 572 -29.60 14.27 -18.78
N SER A 573 -29.79 13.87 -20.04
CA SER A 573 -29.20 14.52 -21.21
C SER A 573 -30.30 15.15 -22.07
N VAL A 574 -29.91 16.07 -22.94
CA VAL A 574 -30.80 16.58 -24.00
C VAL A 574 -30.12 16.37 -25.36
N PRO A 575 -30.72 15.59 -26.27
CA PRO A 575 -31.95 14.79 -26.10
C PRO A 575 -31.86 13.73 -24.99
N PRO A 576 -32.99 13.26 -24.43
CA PRO A 576 -33.01 12.30 -23.33
C PRO A 576 -32.25 11.01 -23.66
N GLY A 577 -31.23 10.73 -22.86
CA GLY A 577 -30.53 9.45 -22.84
C GLY A 577 -31.20 8.41 -21.98
N ARG A 578 -30.65 7.18 -22.03
CA ARG A 578 -31.14 6.07 -21.21
C ARG A 578 -30.48 6.13 -19.83
N SER A 579 -31.25 6.18 -18.76
CA SER A 579 -30.69 6.04 -17.41
C SER A 579 -29.95 4.71 -17.28
N LEU A 580 -28.77 4.74 -16.69
CA LEU A 580 -28.11 3.54 -16.19
C LEU A 580 -28.85 3.11 -14.91
N GLY A 581 -29.14 1.82 -14.79
CA GLY A 581 -30.02 1.26 -13.75
C GLY A 581 -29.34 1.06 -12.40
N GLN A 582 -29.80 0.04 -11.65
CA GLN A 582 -29.14 -0.43 -10.42
C GLN A 582 -27.72 -0.93 -10.73
N GLY A 583 -26.84 -0.99 -9.71
CA GLY A 583 -25.43 -1.40 -9.85
C GLY A 583 -24.41 -0.25 -9.88
N LEU A 584 -24.86 1.01 -9.87
CA LEU A 584 -23.96 2.16 -9.74
C LEU A 584 -23.41 2.31 -8.31
N PRO A 585 -22.23 2.93 -8.13
CA PRO A 585 -21.72 3.29 -6.80
C PRO A 585 -22.76 4.05 -5.99
N ALA A 586 -22.80 3.80 -4.67
CA ALA A 586 -23.78 4.43 -3.79
C ALA A 586 -23.79 5.96 -3.93
N GLY A 587 -24.96 6.52 -4.25
CA GLY A 587 -25.14 7.97 -4.45
C GLY A 587 -24.72 8.50 -5.83
N ALA A 588 -24.28 7.64 -6.75
CA ALA A 588 -24.04 8.00 -8.14
C ALA A 588 -25.30 7.78 -9.00
N LEU A 589 -25.50 8.65 -9.98
CA LEU A 589 -26.48 8.47 -11.05
C LEU A 589 -25.76 8.36 -12.39
N GLY A 590 -26.32 7.60 -13.31
CA GLY A 590 -25.71 7.34 -14.61
C GLY A 590 -26.65 7.54 -15.78
N VAL A 591 -26.13 8.04 -16.90
CA VAL A 591 -26.89 8.17 -18.15
C VAL A 591 -26.04 7.74 -19.35
N LEU A 592 -26.64 6.93 -20.22
CA LEU A 592 -26.11 6.62 -21.54
C LEU A 592 -26.53 7.73 -22.50
N LEU A 593 -25.55 8.50 -22.98
CA LEU A 593 -25.80 9.62 -23.88
C LEU A 593 -26.20 9.13 -25.28
N PRO A 594 -27.25 9.70 -25.88
CA PRO A 594 -27.48 9.51 -27.31
C PRO A 594 -26.36 10.19 -28.11
N PRO A 595 -26.09 9.74 -29.36
CA PRO A 595 -25.01 10.31 -30.18
C PRO A 595 -25.12 11.83 -30.38
N ASN A 596 -26.35 12.35 -30.37
CA ASN A 596 -26.66 13.77 -30.56
C ASN A 596 -26.91 14.54 -29.25
N ALA A 597 -26.53 13.99 -28.09
CA ALA A 597 -26.61 14.71 -26.81
C ALA A 597 -25.77 16.01 -26.86
N ARG A 598 -26.39 17.13 -26.49
CA ARG A 598 -25.78 18.48 -26.50
C ARG A 598 -25.55 19.04 -25.12
N GLU A 599 -26.31 18.59 -24.13
CA GLU A 599 -26.19 19.04 -22.75
C GLU A 599 -26.54 17.92 -21.77
N LEU A 600 -25.91 17.96 -20.61
CA LEU A 600 -26.30 17.24 -19.42
C LEU A 600 -26.97 18.18 -18.44
N ARG A 601 -27.99 17.68 -17.75
CA ARG A 601 -28.67 18.37 -16.66
C ARG A 601 -28.60 17.52 -15.40
N PHE A 602 -28.04 18.09 -14.35
CA PHE A 602 -27.90 17.47 -13.04
C PHE A 602 -28.79 18.22 -12.07
N ARG A 603 -29.77 17.57 -11.46
CA ARG A 603 -30.39 18.13 -10.27
C ARG A 603 -29.56 17.71 -9.06
N ILE A 604 -29.10 18.70 -8.32
CA ILE A 604 -28.19 18.54 -7.19
C ILE A 604 -28.84 19.16 -5.97
N VAL A 605 -28.67 18.50 -4.84
CA VAL A 605 -28.95 19.07 -3.52
C VAL A 605 -27.62 19.18 -2.78
N ALA A 606 -27.22 20.38 -2.36
CA ALA A 606 -25.99 20.64 -1.61
C ALA A 606 -26.30 21.49 -0.37
N ASN A 607 -26.22 20.88 0.80
CA ASN A 607 -26.49 21.52 2.10
C ASN A 607 -25.20 22.03 2.78
N GLY A 608 -24.13 22.19 2.02
CA GLY A 608 -22.82 22.62 2.52
C GLY A 608 -21.71 22.42 1.48
N PRO A 609 -20.43 22.46 1.90
CA PRO A 609 -19.30 22.22 1.02
C PRO A 609 -19.41 20.85 0.33
N ALA A 610 -19.49 20.86 -0.99
CA ALA A 610 -19.64 19.66 -1.81
C ALA A 610 -18.94 19.82 -3.16
N ASP A 611 -18.54 18.71 -3.78
CA ASP A 611 -17.95 18.72 -5.13
C ASP A 611 -18.74 17.80 -6.05
N LEU A 612 -19.01 18.28 -7.26
CA LEU A 612 -19.59 17.48 -8.33
C LEU A 612 -18.47 16.77 -9.07
N ASP A 613 -18.47 15.45 -8.97
CA ASP A 613 -17.63 14.56 -9.74
C ASP A 613 -18.40 14.02 -10.97
N LEU A 614 -17.74 14.06 -12.12
CA LEU A 614 -18.28 13.71 -13.43
C LEU A 614 -17.31 12.77 -14.13
N LEU A 615 -17.72 11.52 -14.27
CA LEU A 615 -16.94 10.47 -14.90
C LEU A 615 -17.56 10.15 -16.26
N GLU A 616 -16.81 10.30 -17.34
CA GLU A 616 -17.19 9.83 -18.67
C GLU A 616 -16.48 8.50 -18.94
N LEU A 617 -17.26 7.44 -19.10
CA LEU A 617 -16.77 6.11 -19.42
C LEU A 617 -16.93 5.87 -20.93
N HIS A 618 -15.81 5.54 -21.57
CA HIS A 618 -15.74 5.17 -22.99
C HIS A 618 -15.56 3.66 -23.14
N GLY A 619 -16.35 3.02 -24.01
CA GLY A 619 -16.21 1.59 -24.33
C GLY A 619 -17.48 1.00 -24.96
N GLU A 620 -17.34 -0.08 -25.74
CA GLU A 620 -18.47 -0.94 -26.12
C GLU A 620 -18.91 -1.69 -24.85
N ALA A 621 -20.20 -1.65 -24.53
CA ALA A 621 -20.71 -2.41 -23.39
C ALA A 621 -20.55 -3.89 -23.71
N LEU A 622 -19.78 -4.62 -22.90
CA LEU A 622 -19.80 -6.07 -22.89
C LEU A 622 -21.18 -6.49 -22.39
N GLY A 623 -21.92 -7.22 -23.24
CA GLY A 623 -23.23 -7.78 -22.94
C GLY A 623 -24.44 -6.86 -23.18
N GLU A 624 -25.02 -6.90 -24.39
CA GLU A 624 -26.39 -6.43 -24.65
C GLU A 624 -27.46 -7.42 -24.15
N GLY A 625 -27.25 -8.03 -22.98
CA GLY A 625 -28.24 -8.88 -22.32
C GLY A 625 -29.08 -8.08 -21.31
N PRO A 626 -30.36 -8.43 -21.08
CA PRO A 626 -31.20 -7.83 -20.03
C PRO A 626 -30.83 -8.31 -18.61
N GLY A 627 -29.54 -8.53 -18.34
CA GLY A 627 -29.05 -8.90 -17.02
C GLY A 627 -28.96 -7.69 -16.08
N PRO A 628 -29.12 -7.88 -14.75
CA PRO A 628 -28.73 -6.87 -13.78
C PRO A 628 -27.21 -6.65 -13.83
N TRP A 629 -26.80 -5.38 -13.74
CA TRP A 629 -25.41 -4.94 -13.56
C TRP A 629 -24.91 -5.25 -12.16
#